data_AF-A0A959UH78-F1
#
_entry.id   AF-A0A959UH78-F1
#
_cell.length_a   1.000
_cell.length_b   1.000
_cell.length_c   1.000
_cell.angle_alpha   90.00
_cell.angle_beta   90.00
_cell.angle_gamma   90.00
#
_symmetry.space_group_name_H-M   'P 1'
#
loop_
_entity.id
_entity.type
_entity.pdbx_description
1 polymer ?
#
loop_
_entity_poly.entity_id
_entity_poly.type
_entity_poly.pdbx_seq_one_letter_code
_entity_poly.pdbx_strand_id
1 'polypeptide(L)'
;KIYPFYNFYRLDTLINPEQEIKLSPVVPYKTDAIFDYPWSGEDFESSVNFIQNGSSNSSLVRNTTNNVYEGLASGYAKLETNETFFEVYTPTFSDIPRRGEPVYLEMNYRNTHDVVVSIYTNSRSAQYSVIVLRPKSDWNKVYIDFSTVFSTLTTAVDFKIAIGFTKPQGEVGEIHLDNVKLIHY
;
A
#
# COMPACT_ATOMS: atom_id res chain seq x y z
N LYS A 1 -9.25 -14.01 -8.99
CA LYS A 1 -10.35 -13.02 -8.91
C LYS A 1 -9.94 -11.83 -9.77
N ILE A 2 -10.83 -11.25 -10.58
CA ILE A 2 -10.51 -10.07 -11.40
C ILE A 2 -10.50 -8.84 -10.48
N TYR A 3 -9.49 -7.98 -10.60
CA TYR A 3 -9.41 -6.73 -9.82
C TYR A 3 -10.57 -5.80 -10.19
N PRO A 4 -11.38 -5.34 -9.23
CA PRO A 4 -12.69 -4.77 -9.56
C PRO A 4 -12.65 -3.31 -9.95
N PHE A 5 -11.59 -2.55 -9.62
CA PHE A 5 -11.63 -1.09 -9.66
C PHE A 5 -11.23 -0.46 -11.00
N TYR A 6 -10.65 -1.19 -11.93
CA TYR A 6 -10.34 -0.66 -13.27
C TYR A 6 -11.48 -0.89 -14.27
N ASN A 7 -11.60 0.03 -15.23
CA ASN A 7 -12.42 -0.19 -16.42
C ASN A 7 -11.78 -1.23 -17.36
N PHE A 8 -12.45 -1.53 -18.47
CA PHE A 8 -11.88 -2.39 -19.52
C PHE A 8 -11.39 -1.54 -20.67
N TYR A 9 -10.17 -1.81 -21.15
CA TYR A 9 -9.78 -1.42 -22.50
C TYR A 9 -10.40 -2.41 -23.49
N ARG A 10 -11.19 -1.90 -24.44
CA ARG A 10 -11.78 -2.70 -25.52
C ARG A 10 -11.18 -2.25 -26.84
N LEU A 11 -10.59 -3.19 -27.57
CA LEU A 11 -10.08 -2.98 -28.91
C LEU A 11 -10.96 -3.75 -29.88
N ASP A 12 -11.65 -3.02 -30.76
CA ASP A 12 -12.35 -3.58 -31.91
C ASP A 12 -11.56 -3.22 -33.16
N THR A 13 -10.83 -4.20 -33.71
CA THR A 13 -9.93 -3.98 -34.85
C THR A 13 -9.83 -5.24 -35.71
N LEU A 14 -9.46 -5.05 -36.98
CA LEU A 14 -9.15 -6.14 -37.90
C LEU A 14 -7.69 -6.57 -37.68
N ILE A 15 -7.48 -7.86 -37.40
CA ILE A 15 -6.12 -8.43 -37.33
C ILE A 15 -5.71 -8.85 -38.75
N ASN A 16 -4.66 -8.23 -39.27
CA ASN A 16 -4.10 -8.58 -40.57
C ASN A 16 -2.91 -9.54 -40.40
N PRO A 17 -2.77 -10.55 -41.28
CA PRO A 17 -1.57 -11.39 -41.31
C PRO A 17 -0.30 -10.54 -41.42
N GLU A 18 0.75 -10.96 -40.71
CA GLU A 18 2.08 -10.33 -40.72
C GLU A 18 2.14 -8.87 -40.24
N GLN A 19 1.07 -8.34 -39.63
CA GLN A 19 1.06 -7.01 -38.99
C GLN A 19 1.14 -7.12 -37.46
N GLU A 20 1.99 -6.27 -36.87
CA GLU A 20 2.10 -6.10 -35.41
C GLU A 20 1.28 -4.87 -34.97
N ILE A 21 0.41 -5.05 -33.97
CA ILE A 21 -0.30 -3.94 -33.32
C ILE A 21 0.32 -3.74 -31.94
N LYS A 22 1.01 -2.60 -31.75
CA LYS A 22 1.53 -2.19 -30.43
C LYS A 22 0.44 -1.46 -29.66
N LEU A 23 0.12 -1.94 -28.46
CA LEU A 23 -0.89 -1.35 -27.60
C LEU A 23 -0.24 -0.75 -26.35
N SER A 24 -0.69 0.44 -25.97
CA SER A 24 -0.31 1.09 -24.71
C SER A 24 -1.54 1.74 -24.08
N PRO A 25 -2.55 0.95 -23.70
CA PRO A 25 -3.80 1.48 -23.18
C PRO A 25 -3.59 2.07 -21.79
N VAL A 26 -4.19 3.23 -21.56
CA VAL A 26 -4.36 3.81 -20.23
C VAL A 26 -5.77 3.46 -19.77
N VAL A 27 -5.88 2.67 -18.71
CA VAL A 27 -7.16 2.20 -18.20
C VAL A 27 -7.53 3.00 -16.94
N PRO A 28 -8.59 3.81 -16.98
CA PRO A 28 -8.99 4.57 -15.81
C PRO A 28 -9.65 3.67 -14.76
N TYR A 29 -9.61 4.11 -13.50
CA TYR A 29 -10.48 3.55 -12.47
C TYR A 29 -11.96 3.74 -12.86
N LYS A 30 -12.82 2.90 -12.31
CA LYS A 30 -14.27 3.08 -12.42
C LYS A 30 -14.68 4.33 -11.65
N THR A 31 -15.72 5.00 -12.14
CA THR A 31 -16.20 6.28 -11.60
C THR A 31 -16.80 6.18 -10.20
N ASP A 32 -17.17 4.97 -9.79
CA ASP A 32 -17.70 4.64 -8.48
C ASP A 32 -16.62 4.15 -7.49
N ALA A 33 -15.36 4.02 -7.91
CA ALA A 33 -14.27 3.67 -6.99
C ALA A 33 -13.96 4.85 -6.05
N ILE A 34 -13.91 4.57 -4.75
CA ILE A 34 -13.67 5.55 -3.69
C ILE A 34 -12.22 5.40 -3.20
N PHE A 35 -11.50 6.52 -3.19
CA PHE A 35 -10.11 6.65 -2.72
C PHE A 35 -9.97 7.64 -1.56
N ASP A 36 -10.80 8.68 -1.55
CA ASP A 36 -10.57 9.91 -0.77
C ASP A 36 -11.24 9.93 0.60
N TYR A 37 -12.01 8.90 0.91
CA TYR A 37 -12.70 8.82 2.18
C TYR A 37 -12.47 7.46 2.81
N PRO A 38 -12.05 7.40 4.07
CA PRO A 38 -11.66 8.51 4.98
C PRO A 38 -10.16 8.87 4.96
N TRP A 39 -9.35 8.27 4.09
CA TRP A 39 -7.94 8.64 3.85
C TRP A 39 -7.63 8.56 2.36
N SER A 40 -7.21 9.67 1.75
CA SER A 40 -6.97 9.82 0.31
C SER A 40 -5.77 9.07 -0.27
N GLY A 41 -5.18 8.18 0.52
CA GLY A 41 -3.91 7.56 0.18
C GLY A 41 -2.71 8.46 0.43
N GLU A 42 -1.56 7.98 -0.04
CA GLU A 42 -0.27 8.64 0.09
C GLU A 42 0.54 8.44 -1.19
N ASP A 43 0.81 9.54 -1.89
CA ASP A 43 1.69 9.65 -3.05
C ASP A 43 3.00 10.37 -2.73
N PHE A 44 3.16 10.85 -1.49
CA PHE A 44 4.34 11.55 -0.99
C PHE A 44 4.66 12.87 -1.72
N GLU A 45 3.77 13.40 -2.57
CA GLU A 45 4.10 14.57 -3.40
C GLU A 45 4.17 15.87 -2.59
N SER A 46 3.44 15.95 -1.47
CA SER A 46 3.41 17.14 -0.60
C SER A 46 3.98 16.91 0.80
N SER A 47 3.66 15.77 1.42
CA SER A 47 4.04 15.46 2.80
C SER A 47 4.11 13.95 3.04
N VAL A 48 4.36 13.55 4.29
CA VAL A 48 4.14 12.18 4.77
C VAL A 48 2.96 12.23 5.74
N ASN A 49 1.86 11.57 5.41
CA ASN A 49 0.63 11.51 6.19
C ASN A 49 0.53 10.22 7.04
N PHE A 50 1.58 9.39 7.01
CA PHE A 50 1.75 8.30 7.94
C PHE A 50 2.15 8.80 9.33
N ILE A 51 1.64 8.14 10.36
CA ILE A 51 1.98 8.37 11.76
C ILE A 51 3.00 7.30 12.17
N GLN A 52 4.12 7.75 12.76
CA GLN A 52 5.15 6.86 13.26
C GLN A 52 4.68 6.10 14.51
N ASN A 53 4.96 4.80 14.58
CA ASN A 53 4.81 4.06 15.83
C ASN A 53 5.88 4.52 16.83
N GLY A 54 5.48 4.88 18.05
CA GLY A 54 6.40 5.37 19.10
C GLY A 54 7.50 4.39 19.51
N SER A 55 7.37 3.10 19.18
CA SER A 55 8.43 2.10 19.37
C SER A 55 9.36 1.94 18.16
N SER A 56 9.04 2.55 17.02
CA SER A 56 9.85 2.49 15.80
C SER A 56 11.20 3.20 16.01
N ASN A 57 12.30 2.54 15.64
CA ASN A 57 13.63 3.13 15.75
C ASN A 57 13.88 4.24 14.71
N SER A 58 13.15 4.19 13.59
CA SER A 58 13.29 5.13 12.49
C SER A 58 11.94 5.71 12.04
N SER A 59 12.00 6.80 11.28
CA SER A 59 10.84 7.51 10.75
C SER A 59 10.70 7.28 9.25
N LEU A 60 9.46 7.25 8.75
CA LEU A 60 9.21 7.36 7.31
C LEU A 60 9.37 8.82 6.90
N VAL A 61 10.27 9.06 5.95
CA VAL A 61 10.57 10.39 5.44
C VAL A 61 10.25 10.50 3.96
N ARG A 62 9.99 11.72 3.51
CA ARG A 62 9.84 12.05 2.10
C ARG A 62 11.21 12.05 1.44
N ASN A 63 11.38 11.25 0.40
CA ASN A 63 12.60 11.13 -0.38
C ASN A 63 12.38 11.70 -1.79
N THR A 64 13.20 12.68 -2.19
CA THR A 64 13.08 13.40 -3.49
C THR A 64 14.31 13.24 -4.38
N THR A 65 15.22 12.32 -4.04
CA THR A 65 16.54 12.24 -4.69
C THR A 65 16.62 11.06 -5.63
N ASN A 66 16.81 9.86 -5.08
CA ASN A 66 17.01 8.60 -5.80
C ASN A 66 15.90 7.62 -5.48
N ASN A 67 15.60 6.69 -6.39
CA ASN A 67 14.62 5.63 -6.18
C ASN A 67 13.21 6.14 -5.87
N VAL A 68 12.75 7.21 -6.53
CA VAL A 68 11.33 7.57 -6.60
C VAL A 68 10.66 6.69 -7.64
N TYR A 69 9.46 6.16 -7.37
CA TYR A 69 8.75 5.32 -8.34
C TYR A 69 8.03 6.18 -9.38
N GLU A 70 7.21 7.12 -8.92
CA GLU A 70 6.45 8.05 -9.77
C GLU A 70 6.51 9.46 -9.16
N GLY A 71 6.33 10.49 -9.97
CA GLY A 71 6.29 11.87 -9.47
C GLY A 71 7.66 12.39 -9.03
N LEU A 72 7.66 13.21 -7.98
CA LEU A 72 8.84 13.90 -7.45
C LEU A 72 9.32 13.31 -6.13
N ALA A 73 8.52 12.48 -5.47
CA ALA A 73 8.87 11.94 -4.17
C ALA A 73 8.32 10.54 -3.92
N SER A 74 8.94 9.85 -2.97
CA SER A 74 8.44 8.60 -2.39
C SER A 74 8.63 8.61 -0.88
N GLY A 75 7.99 7.68 -0.19
CA GLY A 75 8.31 7.34 1.20
C GLY A 75 9.60 6.52 1.26
N TYR A 76 10.44 6.80 2.26
CA TYR A 76 11.64 6.03 2.57
C TYR A 76 11.83 5.91 4.07
N ALA A 77 12.16 4.71 4.56
CA ALA A 77 12.66 4.52 5.90
C ALA A 77 13.84 3.55 5.89
N LYS A 78 14.78 3.82 6.80
CA LYS A 78 16.01 3.06 6.98
C LYS A 78 16.19 2.69 8.43
N LEU A 79 16.50 1.43 8.69
CA LEU A 79 17.02 0.96 9.97
C LEU A 79 18.53 0.73 9.86
N GLU A 80 19.30 1.41 10.69
CA GLU A 80 20.74 1.20 10.82
C GLU A 80 21.08 -0.11 11.54
N THR A 81 22.35 -0.51 11.54
CA THR A 81 22.79 -1.85 12.01
C THR A 81 22.43 -2.16 13.47
N ASN A 82 22.29 -1.16 14.32
CA ASN A 82 21.90 -1.28 15.73
C ASN A 82 20.38 -1.19 15.98
N GLU A 83 19.59 -0.88 14.96
CA GLU A 83 18.14 -0.76 15.03
C GLU A 83 17.46 -2.04 14.54
N THR A 84 16.26 -2.36 15.00
CA THR A 84 15.66 -3.68 14.68
C THR A 84 14.19 -3.62 14.33
N PHE A 85 13.52 -2.48 14.56
CA PHE A 85 12.09 -2.36 14.34
C PHE A 85 11.72 -1.02 13.70
N PHE A 86 10.95 -1.09 12.62
CA PHE A 86 10.32 0.04 11.98
C PHE A 86 8.83 -0.24 11.80
N GLU A 87 7.98 0.72 12.11
CA GLU A 87 6.56 0.67 11.74
C GLU A 87 5.95 2.08 11.64
N VAL A 88 5.13 2.25 10.62
CA VAL A 88 4.23 3.39 10.46
C VAL A 88 2.81 2.93 10.23
N TYR A 89 1.84 3.80 10.49
CA TYR A 89 0.44 3.52 10.24
C TYR A 89 -0.33 4.73 9.72
N THR A 90 -1.43 4.47 9.02
CA THR A 90 -2.29 5.53 8.47
C THR A 90 -3.00 6.35 9.56
N PRO A 91 -3.53 7.53 9.23
CA PRO A 91 -4.55 8.19 10.04
C PRO A 91 -5.73 7.25 10.36
N THR A 92 -6.49 7.57 11.41
CA THR A 92 -7.63 6.75 11.83
C THR A 92 -8.72 6.81 10.77
N PHE A 93 -9.31 5.65 10.48
CA PHE A 93 -10.51 5.56 9.68
C PHE A 93 -11.55 4.61 10.28
N SER A 94 -12.82 4.76 9.90
CA SER A 94 -13.91 3.94 10.45
C SER A 94 -14.97 3.55 9.42
N ASP A 95 -15.21 4.40 8.42
CA ASP A 95 -16.14 4.14 7.33
C ASP A 95 -15.46 3.30 6.25
N ILE A 96 -15.71 1.99 6.30
CA ILE A 96 -15.18 1.01 5.35
C ILE A 96 -16.19 -0.13 5.22
N PRO A 97 -16.42 -0.69 4.01
CA PRO A 97 -17.33 -1.81 3.84
C PRO A 97 -16.91 -3.05 4.66
N ARG A 98 -17.90 -3.76 5.21
CA ARG A 98 -17.68 -4.91 6.13
C ARG A 98 -18.52 -6.14 5.84
N ARG A 99 -19.29 -6.16 4.75
CA ARG A 99 -20.19 -7.27 4.39
C ARG A 99 -19.65 -8.07 3.21
N GLY A 100 -18.33 -8.05 3.03
CA GLY A 100 -17.62 -8.79 1.99
C GLY A 100 -17.52 -8.05 0.65
N GLU A 101 -17.92 -6.77 0.61
CA GLU A 101 -17.67 -5.91 -0.53
C GLU A 101 -16.17 -5.76 -0.79
N PRO A 102 -15.75 -5.53 -2.04
CA PRO A 102 -14.34 -5.38 -2.38
C PRO A 102 -13.68 -4.21 -1.65
N VAL A 103 -12.63 -4.51 -0.91
CA VAL A 103 -11.72 -3.51 -0.31
C VAL A 103 -10.29 -3.95 -0.60
N TYR A 104 -9.50 -3.11 -1.25
CA TYR A 104 -8.11 -3.43 -1.58
C TYR A 104 -7.16 -2.31 -1.17
N LEU A 105 -6.00 -2.70 -0.65
CA LEU A 105 -4.86 -1.81 -0.55
C LEU A 105 -4.01 -1.98 -1.82
N GLU A 106 -3.85 -0.90 -2.56
CA GLU A 106 -2.90 -0.79 -3.67
C GLU A 106 -1.66 -0.05 -3.17
N MET A 107 -0.47 -0.53 -3.50
CA MET A 107 0.76 0.22 -3.24
C MET A 107 1.90 -0.17 -4.16
N ASN A 108 2.80 0.78 -4.38
CA ASN A 108 4.13 0.55 -4.90
C ASN A 108 5.11 0.41 -3.72
N TYR A 109 5.99 -0.59 -3.77
CA TYR A 109 6.94 -0.83 -2.70
C TYR A 109 8.26 -1.45 -3.21
N ARG A 110 9.30 -1.25 -2.42
CA ARG A 110 10.61 -1.92 -2.50
C ARG A 110 11.11 -2.13 -1.07
N ASN A 111 11.73 -3.26 -0.78
CA ASN A 111 12.12 -3.63 0.58
C ASN A 111 13.28 -4.61 0.62
N THR A 112 14.15 -4.48 1.63
CA THR A 112 15.28 -5.40 1.83
C THR A 112 14.96 -6.58 2.74
N HIS A 113 13.93 -6.46 3.59
CA HIS A 113 13.50 -7.46 4.56
C HIS A 113 12.01 -7.75 4.44
N ASP A 114 11.52 -8.84 5.03
CA ASP A 114 10.09 -9.15 5.08
C ASP A 114 9.30 -7.98 5.70
N VAL A 115 8.37 -7.41 4.94
CA VAL A 115 7.48 -6.33 5.39
C VAL A 115 6.12 -6.91 5.73
N VAL A 116 5.61 -6.60 6.92
CA VAL A 116 4.27 -6.98 7.36
C VAL A 116 3.33 -5.82 7.10
N VAL A 117 2.26 -6.09 6.35
CA VAL A 117 1.08 -5.23 6.28
C VAL A 117 0.05 -5.78 7.27
N SER A 118 -0.43 -4.92 8.15
CA SER A 118 -1.33 -5.29 9.24
C SER A 118 -2.40 -4.23 9.46
N ILE A 119 -3.42 -4.58 10.25
CA ILE A 119 -4.48 -3.67 10.64
C ILE A 119 -4.52 -3.52 12.16
N TYR A 120 -4.46 -2.28 12.63
CA TYR A 120 -4.82 -1.93 13.99
C TYR A 120 -6.32 -1.70 14.09
N THR A 121 -6.91 -2.10 15.21
CA THR A 121 -8.32 -1.84 15.53
C THR A 121 -8.46 -1.10 16.86
N ASN A 122 -9.56 -0.36 17.03
CA ASN A 122 -9.99 0.21 18.31
C ASN A 122 -8.86 1.00 18.98
N SER A 123 -8.39 2.04 18.31
CA SER A 123 -7.31 2.93 18.76
C SER A 123 -6.01 2.18 19.10
N ARG A 124 -5.64 1.22 18.23
CA ARG A 124 -4.44 0.35 18.33
C ARG A 124 -4.46 -0.62 19.53
N SER A 125 -5.62 -1.00 20.05
CA SER A 125 -5.71 -2.00 21.14
C SER A 125 -5.43 -3.43 20.67
N ALA A 126 -5.61 -3.72 19.38
CA ALA A 126 -5.22 -4.99 18.76
C ALA A 126 -4.64 -4.76 17.37
N GLN A 127 -3.73 -5.65 16.95
CA GLN A 127 -3.07 -5.64 15.64
C GLN A 127 -3.18 -7.02 15.01
N TYR A 128 -3.60 -7.08 13.74
CA TYR A 128 -3.76 -8.33 13.00
C TYR A 128 -2.91 -8.28 11.73
N SER A 129 -2.01 -9.26 11.56
CA SER A 129 -1.24 -9.40 10.32
C SER A 129 -2.16 -9.83 9.18
N VAL A 130 -2.04 -9.15 8.04
CA VAL A 130 -2.81 -9.45 6.83
C VAL A 130 -1.95 -10.21 5.83
N ILE A 131 -0.74 -9.72 5.59
CA ILE A 131 0.19 -10.34 4.65
C ILE A 131 1.65 -9.99 4.99
N VAL A 132 2.56 -10.87 4.61
CA VAL A 132 4.01 -10.64 4.63
C VAL A 132 4.52 -10.54 3.20
N LEU A 133 5.17 -9.43 2.88
CA LEU A 133 5.78 -9.15 1.59
C LEU A 133 7.27 -9.48 1.66
N ARG A 134 7.71 -10.42 0.82
CA ARG A 134 9.11 -10.82 0.72
C ARG A 134 9.99 -9.68 0.19
N PRO A 135 11.31 -9.70 0.47
CA PRO A 135 12.26 -8.76 -0.10
C PRO A 135 12.14 -8.62 -1.61
N LYS A 136 12.20 -7.38 -2.07
CA LYS A 136 12.17 -7.00 -3.47
C LYS A 136 13.15 -5.86 -3.70
N SER A 137 14.17 -6.12 -4.51
CA SER A 137 15.20 -5.14 -4.88
C SER A 137 14.68 -4.06 -5.82
N ASP A 138 13.70 -4.39 -6.66
CA ASP A 138 13.08 -3.47 -7.61
C ASP A 138 11.72 -2.98 -7.09
N TRP A 139 11.21 -1.91 -7.68
CA TRP A 139 9.85 -1.45 -7.42
C TRP A 139 8.83 -2.49 -7.89
N ASN A 140 7.91 -2.83 -6.99
CA ASN A 140 6.81 -3.76 -7.25
C ASN A 140 5.49 -3.07 -6.94
N LYS A 141 4.46 -3.41 -7.70
CA LYS A 141 3.07 -3.02 -7.40
C LYS A 141 2.34 -4.21 -6.81
N VAL A 142 1.61 -4.00 -5.71
CA VAL A 142 0.82 -5.05 -5.05
C VAL A 142 -0.62 -4.57 -4.84
N TYR A 143 -1.54 -5.53 -4.93
CA TYR A 143 -2.95 -5.36 -4.62
C TYR A 143 -3.30 -6.37 -3.53
N ILE A 144 -3.57 -5.89 -2.33
CA ILE A 144 -3.84 -6.72 -1.15
C ILE A 144 -5.35 -6.71 -0.92
N ASP A 145 -5.99 -7.88 -0.94
CA ASP A 145 -7.42 -8.03 -0.67
C ASP A 145 -7.70 -7.95 0.83
N PHE A 146 -8.39 -6.88 1.24
CA PHE A 146 -8.83 -6.65 2.62
C PHE A 146 -10.30 -7.01 2.85
N SER A 147 -11.04 -7.44 1.82
CA SER A 147 -12.49 -7.67 1.90
C SER A 147 -12.85 -8.66 3.02
N THR A 148 -12.11 -9.77 3.13
CA THR A 148 -12.33 -10.75 4.20
C THR A 148 -11.83 -10.26 5.55
N VAL A 149 -10.75 -9.46 5.58
CA VAL A 149 -10.19 -8.88 6.82
C VAL A 149 -11.23 -7.98 7.47
N PHE A 150 -11.81 -7.03 6.73
CA PHE A 150 -12.82 -6.14 7.30
C PHE A 150 -14.12 -6.87 7.66
N SER A 151 -14.47 -7.94 6.93
CA SER A 151 -15.67 -8.73 7.23
C SER A 151 -15.62 -9.47 8.57
N THR A 152 -14.42 -9.80 9.07
CA THR A 152 -14.26 -10.51 10.36
C THR A 152 -14.13 -9.56 11.55
N LEU A 153 -13.77 -8.29 11.32
CA LEU A 153 -13.58 -7.27 12.36
C LEU A 153 -14.91 -6.57 12.73
N THR A 154 -15.94 -7.35 13.04
CA THR A 154 -17.32 -6.86 13.24
C THR A 154 -17.50 -5.95 14.45
N THR A 155 -16.69 -6.11 15.49
CA THR A 155 -16.75 -5.33 16.73
C THR A 155 -15.81 -4.12 16.73
N ALA A 156 -14.97 -3.96 15.71
CA ALA A 156 -14.01 -2.86 15.65
C ALA A 156 -14.72 -1.54 15.27
N VAL A 157 -14.40 -0.44 15.95
CA VAL A 157 -15.03 0.87 15.67
C VAL A 157 -14.16 1.77 14.79
N ASP A 158 -12.85 1.55 14.82
CA ASP A 158 -11.87 2.30 14.05
C ASP A 158 -10.70 1.40 13.63
N PHE A 159 -9.98 1.85 12.61
CA PHE A 159 -8.93 1.12 11.93
C PHE A 159 -7.73 2.00 11.60
N LYS A 160 -6.58 1.36 11.47
CA LYS A 160 -5.37 1.92 10.84
C LYS A 160 -4.66 0.81 10.09
N ILE A 161 -4.16 1.11 8.90
CA ILE A 161 -3.28 0.18 8.19
C ILE A 161 -1.85 0.46 8.65
N ALA A 162 -1.16 -0.57 9.11
CA ALA A 162 0.23 -0.48 9.54
C ALA A 162 1.14 -1.25 8.58
N ILE A 163 2.28 -0.64 8.27
CA ILE A 163 3.34 -1.19 7.44
C ILE A 163 4.62 -1.14 8.26
N GLY A 164 5.19 -2.31 8.54
CA GLY A 164 6.37 -2.41 9.39
C GLY A 164 7.21 -3.63 9.07
N PHE A 165 8.44 -3.62 9.56
CA PHE A 165 9.34 -4.76 9.43
C PHE A 165 10.30 -4.82 10.62
N THR A 166 10.82 -6.02 10.85
CA THR A 166 11.94 -6.25 11.76
C THR A 166 13.14 -6.77 10.99
N LYS A 167 14.32 -6.58 11.55
CA LYS A 167 15.56 -7.18 11.03
C LYS A 167 16.50 -7.64 12.14
N PRO A 168 17.41 -8.59 11.85
CA PRO A 168 18.50 -8.91 12.74
C PRO A 168 19.40 -7.70 13.02
N GLN A 169 20.07 -7.68 14.18
CA GLN A 169 21.16 -6.74 14.42
C GLN A 169 22.33 -7.02 13.47
N GLY A 170 23.03 -5.97 13.06
CA GLY A 170 24.17 -6.04 12.13
C GLY A 170 23.80 -5.84 10.66
N GLU A 171 22.54 -5.98 10.27
CA GLU A 171 22.07 -5.75 8.90
C GLU A 171 21.53 -4.33 8.72
N VAL A 172 21.41 -3.83 7.48
CA VAL A 172 20.73 -2.56 7.18
C VAL A 172 19.37 -2.87 6.55
N GLY A 173 18.32 -2.25 7.07
CA GLY A 173 16.95 -2.45 6.61
C GLY A 173 16.43 -1.23 5.88
N GLU A 174 15.79 -1.42 4.73
CA GLU A 174 15.22 -0.33 3.95
C GLU A 174 13.84 -0.71 3.43
N ILE A 175 12.95 0.27 3.44
CA ILE A 175 11.66 0.21 2.77
C ILE A 175 11.41 1.51 2.01
N HIS A 176 10.97 1.38 0.77
CA HIS A 176 10.42 2.47 -0.02
C HIS A 176 8.94 2.19 -0.28
N LEU A 177 8.13 3.23 -0.20
CA LEU A 177 6.69 3.19 -0.41
C LEU A 177 6.31 4.32 -1.36
N ASP A 178 5.33 4.05 -2.22
CA ASP A 178 4.75 5.05 -3.10
C ASP A 178 3.32 4.63 -3.46
N ASN A 179 2.48 5.57 -3.90
CA ASN A 179 1.14 5.31 -4.42
C ASN A 179 0.27 4.41 -3.50
N VAL A 180 0.33 4.60 -2.18
CA VAL A 180 -0.43 3.77 -1.22
C VAL A 180 -1.88 4.23 -1.20
N LYS A 181 -2.83 3.39 -1.58
CA LYS A 181 -4.26 3.74 -1.73
C LYS A 181 -5.14 2.63 -1.18
N LEU A 182 -6.11 2.98 -0.34
CA LEU A 182 -7.18 2.07 0.07
C LEU A 182 -8.39 2.33 -0.82
N ILE A 183 -8.89 1.31 -1.50
CA ILE A 183 -9.88 1.45 -2.56
C ILE A 183 -11.07 0.56 -2.25
N HIS A 184 -12.27 1.14 -2.34
CA HIS A 184 -13.55 0.45 -2.20
C HIS A 184 -14.62 1.09 -3.08
N TYR A 185 -15.89 0.74 -2.84
CA TYR A 185 -17.09 1.34 -3.45
C TYR A 185 -17.98 1.98 -2.39
#